data_AF-A0AAR5NZS7-F1
#
_entry.id   AF-A0AAR5NZS7-F1
#
_cell.length_a   1.000
_cell.length_b   1.000
_cell.length_c   1.000
_cell.angle_alpha   90.00
_cell.angle_beta   90.00
_cell.angle_gamma   90.00
#
_symmetry.space_group_name_H-M   'P 1'
#
loop_
_entity.id
_entity.type
_entity.pdbx_description
1 polymer ?
#
loop_
_entity_poly.entity_id
_entity_poly.type
_entity_poly.pdbx_seq_one_letter_code
_entity_poly.pdbx_strand_id
1 'polypeptide(L)'
;MIQLWFNKLEHMDKTMEQMVIRSDYMWFILLMLQSRRIREPFNQLPPRHVVPLRKFVPLNVYEEVLILNEPHMIYVKRKSLDDILKVKKKRTATTSCSSLDQFD
;
A
#
# COMPACT_ATOMS: atom_id res chain seq x y z
N MET A 1 -23.39 -9.27 -6.09
CA MET A 1 -21.94 -9.07 -6.25
C MET A 1 -21.28 -8.54 -4.99
N ILE A 2 -21.65 -7.36 -4.49
CA ILE A 2 -21.02 -6.77 -3.29
C ILE A 2 -21.16 -7.65 -2.03
N GLN A 3 -22.27 -8.37 -1.87
CA GLN A 3 -22.44 -9.34 -0.78
C GLN A 3 -21.36 -10.43 -0.77
N LEU A 4 -20.94 -10.92 -1.93
CA LEU A 4 -19.88 -11.94 -2.03
C LEU A 4 -18.52 -11.37 -1.62
N TRP A 5 -18.27 -10.09 -1.92
CA TRP A 5 -17.09 -9.37 -1.42
C TRP A 5 -17.10 -9.25 0.09
N PHE A 6 -18.22 -8.85 0.70
CA PHE A 6 -18.34 -8.78 2.16
C PHE A 6 -18.12 -10.14 2.81
N ASN A 7 -18.75 -11.20 2.29
CA ASN A 7 -18.52 -12.56 2.79
C ASN A 7 -17.04 -12.95 2.69
N LYS A 8 -16.36 -12.63 1.58
CA LYS A 8 -14.93 -12.92 1.43
C LYS A 8 -14.08 -12.17 2.45
N LEU A 9 -14.34 -10.87 2.63
CA LEU A 9 -13.60 -9.98 3.53
C LEU A 9 -13.82 -10.35 5.00
N GLU A 10 -15.02 -10.78 5.37
CA GLU A 10 -15.35 -11.26 6.71
C GLU A 10 -14.43 -12.41 7.15
N HIS A 11 -14.10 -13.32 6.22
CA HIS A 11 -13.22 -14.47 6.48
C HIS A 11 -11.71 -14.13 6.43
N MET A 12 -11.33 -12.87 6.16
CA MET A 12 -9.93 -12.42 6.12
C MET A 12 -9.46 -11.91 7.49
N ASP A 13 -9.48 -12.77 8.49
CA ASP A 13 -9.17 -12.47 9.89
C ASP A 13 -8.04 -13.34 10.47
N LYS A 14 -7.34 -14.12 9.64
CA LYS A 14 -6.36 -15.12 10.11
C LYS A 14 -4.99 -14.54 10.40
N THR A 15 -4.59 -13.48 9.72
CA THR A 15 -3.29 -12.83 9.92
C THR A 15 -3.45 -11.31 9.99
N MET A 16 -2.50 -10.63 10.63
CA MET A 16 -2.49 -9.17 10.69
C MET A 16 -2.50 -8.55 9.28
N GLU A 17 -1.78 -9.16 8.33
CA GLU A 17 -1.80 -8.72 6.92
C GLU A 17 -3.20 -8.84 6.30
N GLN A 18 -3.91 -9.94 6.53
CA GLN A 18 -5.29 -10.10 6.07
C GLN A 18 -6.23 -9.07 6.69
N MET A 19 -6.08 -8.78 7.99
CA MET A 19 -6.89 -7.79 8.68
C MET A 19 -6.67 -6.37 8.14
N VAL A 20 -5.42 -6.03 7.81
CA VAL A 20 -5.10 -4.74 7.16
C VAL A 20 -5.73 -4.66 5.78
N ILE A 21 -5.56 -5.70 4.94
CA ILE A 21 -6.20 -5.74 3.62
C ILE A 21 -7.72 -5.65 3.75
N ARG A 22 -8.32 -6.34 4.74
CA ARG A 22 -9.75 -6.26 5.02
C ARG A 22 -10.17 -4.83 5.36
N SER A 23 -9.43 -4.13 6.24
CA SER A 23 -9.74 -2.74 6.61
C SER A 23 -9.72 -1.83 5.38
N ASP A 24 -8.66 -1.89 4.58
CA ASP A 24 -8.50 -1.10 3.37
C ASP A 24 -9.67 -1.29 2.39
N TYR A 25 -10.06 -2.55 2.16
CA TYR A 25 -11.14 -2.89 1.24
C TYR A 25 -12.50 -2.46 1.77
N MET A 26 -12.77 -2.64 3.07
CA MET A 26 -14.03 -2.20 3.69
C MET A 26 -14.18 -0.68 3.58
N TRP A 27 -13.11 0.06 3.90
CA TRP A 27 -13.11 1.52 3.81
C TRP A 27 -13.30 2.01 2.37
N PHE A 28 -12.61 1.39 1.41
CA PHE A 28 -12.78 1.73 0.00
C PHE A 28 -14.20 1.43 -0.52
N ILE A 29 -14.81 0.32 -0.09
CA ILE A 29 -16.22 0.01 -0.40
C ILE A 29 -17.15 1.10 0.16
N LEU A 30 -16.95 1.54 1.40
CA LEU A 30 -17.76 2.61 2.01
C LEU A 30 -17.70 3.91 1.20
N LEU A 31 -16.52 4.30 0.72
CA LEU A 31 -16.34 5.48 -0.12
C LEU A 31 -17.07 5.35 -1.48
N MET A 32 -17.05 4.17 -2.09
CA MET A 32 -17.83 3.91 -3.32
C MET A 32 -19.34 3.92 -3.08
N LEU A 33 -19.79 3.41 -1.92
CA LEU A 33 -21.21 3.43 -1.54
C LEU A 33 -21.69 4.87 -1.30
N GLN A 34 -20.87 5.70 -0.63
CA GLN A 34 -21.18 7.12 -0.41
C GLN A 34 -21.32 7.87 -1.75
N SER A 35 -20.45 7.59 -2.72
CA SER A 35 -20.52 8.18 -4.05
C SER A 35 -21.57 7.53 -4.98
N ARG A 36 -22.30 6.51 -4.49
CA ARG A 36 -23.28 5.70 -5.24
C ARG A 36 -22.72 5.13 -6.55
N ARG A 37 -21.42 4.87 -6.60
CA ARG A 37 -20.70 4.40 -7.80
C ARG A 37 -19.84 3.20 -7.46
N ILE A 38 -20.45 2.01 -7.51
CA ILE A 38 -19.71 0.75 -7.42
C ILE A 38 -18.98 0.51 -8.75
N ARG A 39 -17.66 0.39 -8.70
CA ARG A 39 -16.78 0.14 -9.85
C ARG A 39 -16.02 -1.16 -9.67
N GLU A 40 -15.23 -1.51 -10.68
CA GLU A 40 -14.26 -2.61 -10.58
C GLU A 40 -13.33 -2.42 -9.36
N PRO A 41 -12.97 -3.50 -8.65
CA PRO A 41 -13.31 -4.91 -8.91
C PRO A 41 -14.66 -5.38 -8.30
N PHE A 42 -15.46 -4.50 -7.70
CA PHE A 42 -16.62 -4.87 -6.86
C PHE A 42 -17.90 -5.18 -7.63
N ASN A 43 -17.90 -4.90 -8.94
CA ASN A 43 -18.89 -5.41 -9.90
C ASN A 43 -18.57 -6.86 -10.36
N GLN A 44 -17.40 -7.39 -10.04
CA GLN A 44 -16.97 -8.76 -10.38
C GLN A 44 -16.89 -9.64 -9.13
N LEU A 45 -16.69 -10.95 -9.32
CA LEU A 45 -16.51 -11.89 -8.21
C LEU A 45 -15.19 -11.60 -7.48
N PRO A 46 -15.16 -11.75 -6.15
CA PRO A 46 -13.90 -11.61 -5.42
C PRO A 46 -12.90 -12.67 -5.88
N PRO A 47 -11.62 -12.32 -6.10
CA PRO A 47 -10.60 -13.28 -6.48
C PRO A 47 -10.36 -14.28 -5.35
N ARG A 48 -9.82 -15.46 -5.70
CA ARG A 48 -9.42 -16.48 -4.71
C ARG A 48 -8.44 -15.90 -3.68
N HIS A 49 -7.49 -15.10 -4.16
CA HIS A 49 -6.50 -14.39 -3.37
C HIS A 49 -6.70 -12.88 -3.52
N VAL A 50 -7.04 -12.21 -2.43
CA VAL A 50 -7.24 -10.76 -2.40
C VAL A 50 -5.89 -10.11 -2.16
N VAL A 51 -5.45 -9.28 -3.09
CA VAL A 51 -4.17 -8.57 -2.99
C VAL A 51 -4.36 -7.18 -2.38
N PRO A 52 -3.30 -6.55 -1.83
CA PRO A 52 -3.40 -5.22 -1.24
C PRO A 52 -3.94 -4.16 -2.22
N LEU A 53 -4.87 -3.32 -1.75
CA LEU A 53 -5.59 -2.34 -2.57
C LEU A 53 -4.67 -1.30 -3.23
N ARG A 54 -3.54 -0.97 -2.59
CA ARG A 54 -2.45 -0.13 -3.14
C ARG A 54 -1.89 -0.58 -4.50
N LYS A 55 -2.16 -1.82 -4.92
CA LYS A 55 -1.78 -2.33 -6.25
C LYS A 55 -2.71 -1.84 -7.36
N PHE A 56 -3.91 -1.38 -7.01
CA PHE A 56 -4.94 -0.95 -7.96
C PHE A 56 -5.26 0.53 -7.87
N VAL A 57 -5.16 1.09 -6.66
CA VAL A 57 -5.45 2.50 -6.40
C VAL A 57 -4.13 3.29 -6.49
N PRO A 58 -4.10 4.43 -7.22
CA PRO A 58 -2.95 5.32 -7.22
C PRO A 58 -2.48 5.64 -5.80
N LEU A 59 -1.17 5.62 -5.57
CA LEU A 59 -0.60 5.70 -4.22
C LEU A 59 -1.04 6.94 -3.46
N ASN A 60 -1.12 8.09 -4.14
CA ASN A 60 -1.61 9.34 -3.58
C ASN A 60 -3.07 9.24 -3.09
N VAL A 61 -3.95 8.60 -3.86
CA VAL A 61 -5.34 8.38 -3.47
C VAL A 61 -5.44 7.40 -2.30
N TYR A 62 -4.61 6.35 -2.30
CA TYR A 62 -4.57 5.38 -1.22
C TYR A 62 -4.12 6.04 0.11
N GLU A 63 -3.06 6.84 0.08
CA GLU A 63 -2.54 7.52 1.28
C GLU A 63 -3.48 8.64 1.77
N GLU A 64 -3.94 9.52 0.89
CA GLU A 64 -4.75 10.68 1.28
C GLU A 64 -6.19 10.32 1.66
N VAL A 65 -6.77 9.30 1.03
CA VAL A 65 -8.19 8.99 1.21
C VAL A 65 -8.40 7.83 2.17
N LEU A 66 -7.54 6.80 2.15
CA LEU A 66 -7.71 5.64 3.03
C LEU A 66 -6.95 5.80 4.34
N ILE A 67 -5.68 6.22 4.29
CA ILE A 67 -4.85 6.30 5.51
C ILE A 67 -5.22 7.52 6.37
N LEU A 68 -5.39 8.70 5.78
CA LEU A 68 -5.69 9.91 6.56
C LEU A 68 -7.11 9.93 7.15
N ASN A 69 -8.06 9.21 6.56
CA ASN A 69 -9.45 9.18 7.03
C ASN A 69 -9.76 7.97 7.92
N GLU A 70 -8.78 7.16 8.31
CA GLU A 70 -9.00 6.05 9.24
C GLU A 70 -8.77 6.55 10.69
N PRO A 71 -9.82 6.82 11.48
CA PRO A 71 -9.67 7.40 12.82
C PRO A 71 -8.98 6.47 13.85
N HIS A 72 -8.72 5.21 13.48
CA HIS A 72 -8.23 4.18 14.39
C HIS A 72 -6.96 3.45 13.93
N MET A 73 -6.39 3.78 12.77
CA MET A 73 -5.15 3.14 12.32
C MET A 73 -3.94 3.94 12.81
N ILE A 74 -3.58 3.73 14.09
CA ILE A 74 -2.23 4.05 14.58
C ILE A 74 -1.28 3.08 13.85
N TYR A 75 -0.86 3.48 12.66
CA TYR A 75 0.14 2.74 11.90
C TYR A 75 1.38 2.65 12.78
N VAL A 76 1.76 1.44 13.17
CA VAL A 76 3.04 1.17 13.82
C VAL A 76 4.12 1.67 12.85
N LYS A 77 4.61 2.87 13.14
CA LYS A 77 5.75 3.59 12.57
C LYS A 77 6.50 2.75 11.52
N ARG A 78 6.01 2.78 10.26
CA ARG A 78 6.77 2.27 9.12
C ARG A 78 8.07 3.03 9.14
N LYS A 79 9.18 2.33 9.44
CA LYS A 79 10.52 2.88 9.35
C LYS A 79 10.65 3.58 7.99
N SER A 80 10.65 4.91 8.07
CA SER A 80 11.15 5.91 7.16
C SER A 80 11.35 5.43 5.71
N LEU A 81 10.45 5.87 4.83
CA LEU A 81 10.70 5.91 3.39
C LEU A 81 11.97 6.73 3.08
N ASP A 82 12.35 7.64 4.00
CA ASP A 82 13.63 8.37 3.97
C ASP A 82 14.85 7.47 4.18
N ASP A 83 14.75 6.31 4.85
CA ASP A 83 15.86 5.36 4.98
C ASP A 83 16.14 4.66 3.65
N ILE A 84 15.11 4.35 2.85
CA ILE A 84 15.27 3.76 1.50
C ILE A 84 15.90 4.79 0.55
N LEU A 85 15.51 6.06 0.65
CA LEU A 85 16.09 7.16 -0.12
C LEU A 85 17.53 7.47 0.29
N LYS A 86 17.87 7.38 1.58
CA LYS A 86 19.25 7.53 2.08
C LYS A 86 20.17 6.40 1.59
N VAL A 87 19.68 5.16 1.53
CA VAL A 87 20.47 4.02 1.00
C VAL A 87 20.79 4.21 -0.49
N LYS A 88 19.86 4.75 -1.29
CA LYS A 88 20.12 5.05 -2.70
C LYS A 88 21.10 6.22 -2.90
N LYS A 89 21.03 7.27 -2.07
CA LYS A 89 21.94 8.43 -2.17
C LYS A 89 23.39 8.09 -1.83
N LYS A 90 23.63 7.06 -1.00
CA LYS A 90 24.98 6.62 -0.61
C LYS A 90 25.69 5.73 -1.64
N ARG A 91 24.97 5.17 -2.62
CA ARG A 91 25.53 4.24 -3.62
C ARG A 91 25.97 4.88 -4.93
N THR A 92 25.71 6.17 -5.15
CA THR A 92 26.05 6.88 -6.40
C THR A 92 27.16 7.92 -6.26
N ALA A 93 27.92 7.90 -5.16
CA ALA A 93 28.98 8.88 -4.87
C ALA A 93 30.39 8.28 -4.81
N THR A 94 30.71 7.30 -5.65
CA THR A 94 32.10 6.86 -5.85
C THR A 94 32.37 6.65 -7.33
N THR A 95 32.58 7.75 -8.05
CA THR A 95 33.41 7.75 -9.25
C THR A 95 34.15 9.08 -9.34
N SER A 96 35.43 8.98 -9.72
CA SER A 96 36.36 10.04 -10.11
C SER A 96 37.22 10.64 -8.99
N CYS A 97 38.53 10.90 -9.11
CA CYS A 97 39.65 10.45 -9.95
C CYS A 97 40.85 11.28 -9.44
N SER A 98 42.02 10.70 -9.16
CA SER A 98 43.32 11.38 -9.35
C SER A 98 44.49 10.45 -9.05
N SER A 99 45.24 10.19 -10.12
CA SER A 99 46.56 9.56 -10.21
C SER A 99 47.64 10.35 -9.46
N LEU A 100 48.69 9.66 -9.01
CA LEU A 100 50.08 10.12 -9.12
C LEU A 100 51.05 8.95 -8.85
N ASP A 101 51.87 8.67 -9.86
CA ASP A 101 53.05 7.80 -9.85
C ASP A 101 54.13 8.30 -8.87
N GLN A 102 54.95 7.42 -8.30
CA GLN A 102 56.33 7.14 -8.76
C GLN A 102 57.11 6.22 -7.81
N PHE A 103 57.93 5.39 -8.44
CA PHE A 103 58.94 4.49 -7.89
C PHE A 103 60.08 5.26 -7.19
N ASP A 104 60.55 4.76 -6.05
CA ASP A 104 61.91 4.24 -5.84
C ASP A 104 62.04 3.60 -4.44
#